data_AF-A0A8H2RSE6-F1
#
_entry.id   AF-A0A8H2RSE6-F1
#
_cell.length_a   1.000
_cell.length_b   1.000
_cell.length_c   1.000
_cell.angle_alpha   90.00
_cell.angle_beta   90.00
_cell.angle_gamma   90.00
#
_symmetry.space_group_name_H-M   'P 1'
#
loop_
_entity.id
_entity.type
_entity.pdbx_description
1 polymer ?
#
loop_
_entity_poly.entity_id
_entity_poly.type
_entity_poly.pdbx_seq_one_letter_code
_entity_poly.pdbx_strand_id
1 'polypeptide(L)'
;MFASEIRNFTASAGADLGEFTQPLNAAVDTLDDLTAWLLDRAQNNPNEIGAASVEYLHVFGYTAYAYMWARMAKAVMSGDAEDDFYTSKLATARFYFARLLPRIHSLSASAKAGSDCLYELQADQF
;
A
#
# COMPACT_ATOMS: atom_id res chain seq x y z
N MET A 1 -2.58 12.71 8.28
CA MET A 1 -1.13 13.00 8.37
C MET A 1 -0.36 12.27 7.27
N PHE A 2 -0.39 10.93 7.21
CA PHE A 2 0.30 10.15 6.16
C PHE A 2 -0.39 10.17 4.78
N ALA A 3 -1.65 9.73 4.68
CA ALA A 3 -2.40 9.73 3.40
C ALA A 3 -2.44 11.14 2.78
N SER A 4 -2.72 12.16 3.60
CA SER A 4 -2.68 13.57 3.20
C SER A 4 -1.33 14.01 2.63
N GLU A 5 -0.22 13.56 3.20
CA GLU A 5 1.12 13.87 2.68
C GLU A 5 1.34 13.27 1.29
N ILE A 6 0.93 12.02 1.08
CA ILE A 6 1.02 11.36 -0.22
C ILE A 6 0.14 12.09 -1.25
N ARG A 7 -1.10 12.43 -0.91
CA ARG A 7 -2.00 13.16 -1.82
C ARG A 7 -1.45 14.53 -2.20
N ASN A 8 -0.86 15.25 -1.24
CA ASN A 8 -0.19 16.52 -1.53
C ASN A 8 1.00 16.33 -2.47
N PHE A 9 1.80 15.28 -2.25
CA PHE A 9 2.90 14.94 -3.14
C PHE A 9 2.40 14.63 -4.57
N THR A 10 1.40 13.77 -4.73
CA THR A 10 0.89 13.36 -6.04
C THR A 10 0.18 14.52 -6.76
N ALA A 11 -0.53 15.39 -6.05
CA ALA A 11 -1.15 16.59 -6.63
C ALA A 11 -0.14 17.62 -7.15
N SER A 12 1.05 17.67 -6.55
CA SER A 12 2.14 18.57 -6.96
C SER A 12 3.11 17.97 -7.99
N ALA A 13 2.86 16.73 -8.43
CA ALA A 13 3.73 16.03 -9.36
C ALA A 13 3.41 16.38 -10.83
N GLY A 14 4.44 16.38 -11.68
CA GLY A 14 4.27 16.51 -13.12
C GLY A 14 3.59 15.29 -13.73
N ALA A 15 3.00 15.46 -14.92
CA ALA A 15 2.30 14.39 -15.65
C ALA A 15 3.22 13.22 -16.04
N ASP A 16 4.52 13.50 -16.19
CA ASP A 16 5.59 12.54 -16.43
C ASP A 16 5.73 11.51 -15.30
N LEU A 17 5.42 11.88 -14.06
CA LEU A 17 5.39 10.97 -12.91
C LEU A 17 4.07 10.17 -12.80
N GLY A 18 3.19 10.27 -13.80
CA GLY A 18 1.88 9.63 -13.85
C GLY A 18 1.94 8.11 -13.63
N GLU A 19 2.97 7.45 -14.17
CA GLU A 19 3.15 5.99 -14.06
C GLU A 19 3.33 5.51 -12.61
N PHE A 20 3.76 6.38 -11.69
CA PHE A 20 3.93 6.06 -10.26
C PHE A 20 2.86 6.70 -9.38
N THR A 21 2.45 7.93 -9.69
CA THR A 21 1.51 8.70 -8.85
C THR A 21 0.09 8.15 -8.90
N GLN A 22 -0.37 7.68 -10.06
CA GLN A 22 -1.70 7.07 -10.20
C GLN A 22 -1.85 5.78 -9.39
N PRO A 23 -1.00 4.75 -9.56
CA PRO A 23 -1.10 3.54 -8.75
C PRO A 23 -0.80 3.80 -7.26
N LEU A 24 0.02 4.79 -6.92
CA LEU A 24 0.22 5.20 -5.53
C LEU A 24 -1.06 5.77 -4.91
N ASN A 25 -1.78 6.64 -5.62
CA ASN A 25 -3.07 7.15 -5.17
C ASN A 25 -4.06 6.00 -4.95
N ALA A 26 -4.16 5.05 -5.88
CA ALA A 26 -5.03 3.88 -5.73
C ALA A 26 -4.63 2.97 -4.54
N ALA A 27 -3.33 2.85 -4.24
CA ALA A 27 -2.87 2.14 -3.05
C ALA A 27 -3.25 2.86 -1.75
N VAL A 28 -3.20 4.20 -1.73
CA VAL A 28 -3.69 4.99 -0.59
C VAL A 28 -5.20 4.86 -0.44
N ASP A 29 -5.97 4.88 -1.53
CA ASP A 29 -7.41 4.62 -1.50
C ASP A 29 -7.71 3.24 -0.88
N THR A 30 -6.97 2.21 -1.31
CA THR A 30 -7.10 0.85 -0.77
C THR A 30 -6.79 0.79 0.73
N LEU A 31 -5.75 1.51 1.17
CA LEU A 31 -5.37 1.58 2.58
C LEU A 31 -6.45 2.32 3.41
N ASP A 32 -6.91 3.48 2.95
CA ASP A 32 -7.94 4.27 3.64
C ASP A 32 -9.25 3.46 3.77
N ASP A 33 -9.66 2.76 2.71
CA ASP A 33 -10.82 1.87 2.72
C ASP A 33 -10.65 0.71 3.72
N LEU A 34 -9.47 0.11 3.77
CA LEU A 34 -9.19 -0.98 4.71
C LEU A 34 -9.18 -0.47 6.17
N THR A 35 -8.58 0.69 6.43
CA THR A 35 -8.60 1.33 7.75
C THR A 35 -10.02 1.62 8.19
N ALA A 36 -10.84 2.23 7.32
CA ALA A 36 -12.23 2.55 7.64
C ALA A 36 -13.05 1.29 7.94
N TRP A 37 -12.91 0.26 7.11
CA TRP A 37 -13.58 -1.03 7.32
C TRP A 37 -13.19 -1.66 8.66
N LEU A 38 -11.91 -1.66 9.01
CA LEU A 38 -11.43 -2.24 10.26
C LEU A 38 -11.92 -1.47 11.48
N LEU A 39 -11.95 -0.14 11.42
CA LEU A 39 -12.48 0.70 12.50
C LEU A 39 -13.97 0.47 12.72
N ASP A 40 -14.76 0.32 11.67
CA ASP A 40 -16.19 0.00 11.75
C ASP A 40 -16.44 -1.38 12.40
N ARG A 41 -15.73 -2.41 11.92
CA ARG A 41 -15.75 -3.77 12.46
C ARG A 41 -15.37 -3.83 13.95
N ALA A 42 -14.31 -3.12 14.32
CA ALA A 42 -13.76 -3.12 15.67
C ALA A 42 -14.71 -2.52 16.72
N GLN A 43 -15.68 -1.68 16.33
CA GLN A 43 -16.68 -1.15 17.27
C GLN A 43 -17.54 -2.26 17.88
N ASN A 44 -17.78 -3.33 17.13
CA ASN A 44 -18.65 -4.43 17.53
C ASN A 44 -17.88 -5.67 17.97
N ASN A 45 -16.65 -5.88 17.45
CA ASN A 45 -15.83 -7.03 17.76
C ASN A 45 -14.34 -6.65 17.89
N PRO A 46 -13.79 -6.58 19.11
CA PRO A 46 -12.38 -6.27 19.34
C PRO A 46 -11.39 -7.24 18.68
N ASN A 47 -11.80 -8.48 18.39
CA ASN A 47 -10.93 -9.49 17.78
C ASN A 47 -10.57 -9.15 16.32
N GLU A 48 -11.37 -8.31 15.66
CA GLU A 48 -11.15 -7.88 14.26
C GLU A 48 -9.79 -7.18 14.09
N ILE A 49 -9.40 -6.35 15.07
CA ILE A 49 -8.10 -5.66 15.04
C ILE A 49 -6.95 -6.68 15.08
N GLY A 50 -7.04 -7.67 15.95
CA GLY A 50 -6.02 -8.71 16.08
C GLY A 50 -5.93 -9.56 14.81
N ALA A 51 -7.08 -9.99 14.30
CA ALA A 51 -7.20 -10.83 13.12
C ALA A 51 -6.63 -10.19 11.85
N ALA A 52 -6.80 -8.88 11.68
CA ALA A 52 -6.33 -8.16 10.47
C ALA A 52 -4.94 -7.51 10.62
N SER A 53 -4.30 -7.61 11.79
CA SER A 53 -3.12 -6.80 12.13
C SER A 53 -1.93 -6.97 11.18
N VAL A 54 -1.64 -8.21 10.77
CA VAL A 54 -0.50 -8.56 9.92
C VAL A 54 -0.73 -8.10 8.49
N GLU A 55 -1.90 -8.41 7.93
CA GLU A 55 -2.31 -8.02 6.59
C GLU A 55 -2.36 -6.49 6.47
N TYR A 56 -2.94 -5.80 7.47
CA TYR A 56 -2.99 -4.36 7.52
C TYR A 56 -1.58 -3.74 7.52
N LEU A 57 -0.68 -4.26 8.36
CA LEU A 57 0.71 -3.79 8.41
C LEU A 57 1.41 -3.98 7.06
N HIS A 58 1.17 -5.09 6.37
CA HIS A 58 1.68 -5.30 5.02
C HIS A 58 1.11 -4.32 4.01
N VAL A 59 -0.21 -4.10 3.98
CA VAL A 59 -0.85 -3.12 3.07
C VAL A 59 -0.30 -1.71 3.30
N PHE A 60 -0.17 -1.31 4.56
CA PHE A 60 0.46 -0.04 4.93
C PHE A 60 1.90 0.03 4.43
N GLY A 61 2.70 -1.01 4.69
CA GLY A 61 4.10 -1.10 4.27
C GLY A 61 4.27 -1.00 2.76
N TYR A 62 3.50 -1.77 1.98
CA TYR A 62 3.55 -1.70 0.52
C TYR A 62 3.22 -0.29 -0.01
N THR A 63 2.22 0.37 0.60
CA THR A 63 1.83 1.73 0.25
C THR A 63 2.94 2.74 0.58
N ALA A 64 3.58 2.62 1.75
CA ALA A 64 4.70 3.47 2.15
C ALA A 64 5.93 3.30 1.25
N TYR A 65 6.27 2.07 0.87
CA TYR A 65 7.36 1.81 -0.06
C TYR A 65 7.05 2.32 -1.48
N ALA A 66 5.80 2.20 -1.95
CA ALA A 66 5.38 2.81 -3.21
C ALA A 66 5.57 4.33 -3.18
N TYR A 67 5.26 4.97 -2.05
CA TYR A 67 5.51 6.41 -1.87
C TYR A 67 7.01 6.75 -1.97
N MET A 68 7.88 5.99 -1.30
CA MET A 68 9.33 6.19 -1.39
C MET A 68 9.86 5.99 -2.81
N TRP A 69 9.36 4.99 -3.55
CA TRP A 69 9.71 4.79 -4.96
C TRP A 69 9.28 5.95 -5.85
N ALA A 70 8.06 6.48 -5.66
CA ALA A 70 7.59 7.64 -6.41
C ALA A 70 8.42 8.89 -6.10
N ARG A 71 8.84 9.08 -4.85
CA ARG A 71 9.74 10.18 -4.44
C ARG A 71 11.12 10.06 -5.11
N MET A 72 11.69 8.86 -5.15
CA MET A 72 12.95 8.59 -5.84
C MET A 72 12.82 8.80 -7.35
N ALA A 73 11.73 8.34 -7.97
CA ALA A 73 11.47 8.55 -9.39
C ALA A 73 11.41 10.05 -9.72
N LYS A 74 10.71 10.85 -8.91
CA LYS A 74 10.68 12.32 -9.08
C LYS A 74 12.08 12.93 -9.05
N ALA A 75 12.91 12.53 -8.08
CA ALA A 75 14.27 13.06 -7.94
C ALA A 75 15.15 12.68 -9.14
N VAL A 76 15.04 11.44 -9.62
CA VAL A 76 15.79 10.95 -10.77
C VAL A 76 15.37 11.66 -12.07
N MET A 77 14.07 11.87 -12.28
CA MET A 77 13.56 12.54 -13.49
C MET A 77 13.90 14.03 -13.54
N SER A 78 14.26 14.65 -12.40
CA SER A 78 14.80 16.01 -12.36
C SER A 78 16.32 16.10 -12.56
N GLY A 79 17.02 14.98 -12.63
CA GLY A 79 18.48 14.90 -12.83
C GLY A 79 18.87 14.65 -14.30
N ASP A 80 20.18 14.52 -14.55
CA ASP A 80 20.70 14.23 -15.89
C ASP A 80 20.37 12.80 -16.33
N ALA A 81 19.61 12.67 -17.42
CA ALA A 81 19.02 11.41 -17.87
C ALA A 81 20.02 10.36 -18.42
N GLU A 82 21.29 10.71 -18.60
CA GLU A 82 22.33 9.84 -19.17
C GLU A 82 23.05 8.95 -18.13
N ASP A 83 22.62 8.94 -16.88
CA ASP A 83 23.20 8.10 -15.83
C ASP A 83 22.55 6.70 -15.77
N ASP A 84 23.36 5.64 -15.98
CA ASP A 84 22.95 4.23 -15.85
C ASP A 84 22.33 3.92 -14.49
N PHE A 85 22.75 4.63 -13.43
CA PHE A 85 22.17 4.51 -12.09
C PHE A 85 20.70 4.96 -12.05
N TYR A 86 20.38 6.07 -12.72
CA TYR A 86 19.03 6.63 -12.80
C TYR A 86 18.09 5.72 -13.59
N THR A 87 18.56 5.19 -14.72
CA THR A 87 17.84 4.20 -15.51
C THR A 87 17.52 2.96 -14.67
N SER A 88 18.51 2.44 -13.93
CA SER A 88 18.34 1.27 -13.06
C SER A 88 17.36 1.51 -11.90
N LYS A 89 17.36 2.72 -11.32
CA LYS A 89 16.41 3.11 -10.27
C LYS A 89 14.96 3.15 -10.78
N LEU A 90 14.72 3.75 -11.95
CA LEU A 90 13.39 3.78 -12.54
C LEU A 90 12.90 2.37 -12.91
N ALA A 91 13.77 1.52 -13.45
CA ALA A 91 13.43 0.12 -13.73
C ALA A 91 13.01 -0.64 -12.45
N THR A 92 13.72 -0.40 -11.34
CA THR A 92 13.39 -1.03 -10.03
C THR A 92 12.06 -0.52 -9.48
N ALA A 93 11.79 0.79 -9.61
CA ALA A 93 10.49 1.36 -9.24
C ALA A 93 9.36 0.71 -10.05
N ARG A 94 9.50 0.63 -11.37
CA ARG A 94 8.51 -0.02 -12.26
C ARG A 94 8.27 -1.47 -11.87
N PHE A 95 9.33 -2.23 -11.56
CA PHE A 95 9.19 -3.60 -11.04
C PHE A 95 8.37 -3.64 -9.75
N TYR A 96 8.66 -2.75 -8.80
CA TYR A 96 7.94 -2.69 -7.52
C TYR A 96 6.44 -2.47 -7.73
N PHE A 97 6.09 -1.44 -8.52
CA PHE A 97 4.70 -1.10 -8.83
C PHE A 97 3.98 -2.21 -9.60
N ALA A 98 4.66 -2.89 -10.52
CA ALA A 98 4.05 -3.94 -11.34
C ALA A 98 3.94 -5.30 -10.66
N ARG A 99 4.87 -5.65 -9.74
CA ARG A 99 5.01 -7.02 -9.21
C ARG A 99 4.76 -7.15 -7.71
N LEU A 100 5.00 -6.10 -6.94
CA LEU A 100 4.92 -6.13 -5.48
C LEU A 100 3.69 -5.38 -4.98
N LEU A 101 3.46 -4.15 -5.45
CA LEU A 101 2.32 -3.34 -5.01
C LEU A 101 0.95 -4.04 -5.17
N PRO A 102 0.65 -4.79 -6.24
CA PRO A 102 -0.67 -5.42 -6.40
C PRO A 102 -1.04 -6.42 -5.29
N ARG A 103 -0.07 -6.90 -4.50
CA ARG A 103 -0.32 -7.78 -3.35
C ARG A 103 -1.21 -7.13 -2.30
N ILE A 104 -1.30 -5.80 -2.26
CA ILE A 104 -2.21 -5.10 -1.34
C ILE A 104 -3.67 -5.53 -1.54
N HIS A 105 -4.07 -5.93 -2.75
CA HIS A 105 -5.45 -6.31 -3.02
C HIS A 105 -5.82 -7.64 -2.36
N SER A 106 -4.97 -8.66 -2.49
CA SER A 106 -5.20 -9.95 -1.83
C SER A 106 -5.09 -9.81 -0.32
N LEU A 107 -4.12 -9.04 0.19
CA LEU A 107 -3.98 -8.80 1.63
C LEU A 107 -5.18 -8.04 2.21
N SER A 108 -5.69 -7.03 1.49
CA SER A 108 -6.90 -6.31 1.91
C SER A 108 -8.12 -7.23 1.90
N ALA A 109 -8.24 -8.13 0.94
CA ALA A 109 -9.32 -9.12 0.91
C ALA A 109 -9.20 -10.11 2.08
N SER A 110 -8.00 -10.59 2.39
CA SER A 110 -7.73 -11.46 3.55
C SER A 110 -8.08 -10.76 4.87
N ALA A 111 -7.65 -9.51 5.06
CA ALA A 111 -8.03 -8.73 6.23
C ALA A 111 -9.55 -8.54 6.35
N LYS A 112 -10.23 -8.30 5.21
CA LYS A 112 -11.68 -8.13 5.14
C LYS A 112 -12.48 -9.42 5.31
N ALA A 113 -11.84 -10.59 5.34
CA ALA A 113 -12.49 -11.85 5.70
C ALA A 113 -12.89 -11.89 7.18
N GLY A 114 -12.34 -10.99 8.00
CA GLY A 114 -12.69 -10.83 9.41
C GLY A 114 -12.16 -11.95 10.28
N SER A 115 -12.60 -11.94 11.55
CA SER A 115 -12.05 -12.84 12.56
C SER A 115 -12.76 -14.20 12.65
N ASP A 116 -13.98 -14.32 12.14
CA ASP A 116 -14.85 -15.48 12.34
C ASP A 116 -14.16 -16.81 12.01
N CYS A 117 -13.48 -16.90 10.86
CA CYS A 117 -12.82 -18.13 10.42
C CYS A 117 -11.66 -18.57 11.32
N LEU A 118 -11.09 -17.67 12.14
CA LEU A 118 -10.03 -17.99 13.11
C LEU A 118 -10.60 -18.66 14.37
N TYR A 119 -11.90 -18.54 14.61
CA TYR A 119 -12.59 -19.04 15.79
C TYR A 119 -13.58 -20.18 15.48
N GLU A 120 -13.63 -20.68 14.24
CA GLU A 120 -14.48 -21.81 13.86
C GLU A 120 -14.01 -23.14 14.49
N LEU A 121 -12.68 -23.32 14.61
CA LEU A 121 -12.09 -24.53 15.17
C LEU A 121 -12.07 -24.50 16.69
N GLN A 122 -12.53 -25.59 17.31
CA GLN A 122 -12.40 -25.82 18.74
C GLN A 122 -10.95 -26.23 19.09
N ALA A 123 -10.54 -25.99 20.34
CA ALA A 123 -9.16 -26.22 20.77
C ALA A 123 -8.67 -27.68 20.60
N ASP A 124 -9.58 -28.66 20.60
CA ASP A 124 -9.30 -30.07 20.38
C ASP A 124 -9.19 -30.47 18.89
N GLN A 125 -9.37 -29.53 17.97
CA GLN A 125 -9.30 -29.72 16.52
C GLN A 125 -7.96 -29.25 15.89
N PHE A 126 -7.00 -28.79 16.71
CA PHE A 126 -5.68 -28.31 16.30
C PHE A 126 -4.57 -29.36 16.48
#